data_AF-A0A315XCI0-F1
#
_entry.id   AF-A0A315XCI0-F1
#
_cell.length_a   1.000
_cell.length_b   1.000
_cell.length_c   1.000
_cell.angle_alpha   90.00
_cell.angle_beta   90.00
_cell.angle_gamma   90.00
#
_symmetry.space_group_name_H-M   'P 1'
#
loop_
_entity.id
_entity.type
_entity.pdbx_description
1 polymer ?
#
loop_
_entity_poly.entity_id
_entity_poly.type
_entity_poly.pdbx_seq_one_letter_code
_entity_poly.pdbx_strand_id
1 'polypeptide(L)'
;MKRTQARAKLWLINNEEEPIIGEGKAALLEAIKQEGSLNRACKNMQISYKHAWLLLKEIEESAGEPILITQRGGMGQGTSLTEKALNLLEEYNTYQNVLNQTVYDKTFWEAIGLKLSARNQMKGKIIEIEKEGLISKIKISIEPAIITAIITKEAADAMDIKKNDSVVAVVKATEVMIGKEE
;
A
#
# COMPACT_ATOMS: atom_id res chain seq x y z
N MET A 1 18.77 24.82 -14.62
CA MET A 1 19.37 24.12 -13.46
C MET A 1 19.00 22.65 -13.52
N LYS A 2 19.96 21.73 -13.37
CA LYS A 2 19.66 20.31 -13.16
C LYS A 2 19.07 20.17 -11.74
N ARG A 3 17.83 19.70 -11.62
CA ARG A 3 17.21 19.39 -10.31
C ARG A 3 17.77 18.06 -9.81
N THR A 4 18.10 17.99 -8.53
CA THR A 4 18.48 16.75 -7.85
C THR A 4 17.21 15.94 -7.52
N GLN A 5 17.27 14.62 -7.72
CA GLN A 5 16.19 13.69 -7.39
C GLN A 5 16.76 12.64 -6.43
N ALA A 6 16.12 12.46 -5.27
CA ALA A 6 16.46 11.37 -4.37
C ALA A 6 15.93 10.04 -4.95
N ARG A 7 16.71 8.97 -4.79
CA ARG A 7 16.33 7.60 -5.16
C ARG A 7 16.73 6.69 -4.02
N ALA A 8 15.82 5.82 -3.61
CA ALA A 8 16.07 4.78 -2.62
C ALA A 8 15.87 3.41 -3.29
N LYS A 9 16.65 2.42 -2.87
CA LYS A 9 16.41 1.03 -3.20
C LYS A 9 16.00 0.32 -1.91
N LEU A 10 14.91 -0.43 -1.98
CA LEU A 10 14.37 -1.23 -0.89
C LEU A 10 14.63 -2.70 -1.16
N TRP A 11 15.05 -3.42 -0.12
CA TRP A 11 15.07 -4.87 -0.08
C TRP A 11 14.53 -5.34 1.26
N LEU A 12 13.72 -6.40 1.25
CA LEU A 12 13.38 -7.14 2.47
C LEU A 12 14.41 -8.25 2.65
N ILE A 13 14.84 -8.45 3.89
CA ILE A 13 15.83 -9.46 4.29
C ILE A 13 15.19 -10.50 5.20
N ASN A 14 15.74 -11.70 5.23
CA ASN A 14 15.39 -12.70 6.25
C ASN A 14 16.15 -12.42 7.56
N ASN A 15 15.94 -13.28 8.57
CA ASN A 15 16.60 -13.17 9.87
C ASN A 15 18.12 -13.44 9.81
N GLU A 16 18.63 -13.95 8.70
CA GLU A 16 20.04 -14.22 8.44
C GLU A 16 20.69 -13.08 7.61
N GLU A 17 20.00 -11.94 7.48
CA GLU A 17 20.41 -10.77 6.71
C GLU A 17 20.50 -10.99 5.18
N GLU A 18 19.91 -12.08 4.68
CA GLU A 18 19.91 -12.38 3.24
C GLU A 18 18.73 -11.70 2.51
N PRO A 19 18.94 -11.09 1.33
CA PRO A 19 17.88 -10.43 0.58
C PRO A 19 16.85 -11.42 0.01
N ILE A 20 15.60 -11.31 0.47
CA ILE A 20 14.47 -12.08 -0.05
C ILE A 20 13.96 -11.44 -1.34
N ILE A 21 13.54 -10.17 -1.27
CA ILE A 21 12.84 -9.47 -2.35
C ILE A 21 13.30 -8.01 -2.47
N GLY A 22 13.42 -7.55 -3.70
CA GLY A 22 13.61 -6.14 -4.07
C GLY A 22 12.83 -5.86 -5.36
N GLU A 23 13.02 -4.68 -5.96
CA GLU A 23 12.22 -4.17 -7.08
C GLU A 23 11.98 -5.20 -8.21
N GLY A 24 13.04 -5.85 -8.71
CA GLY A 24 12.92 -6.81 -9.81
C GLY A 24 12.15 -8.09 -9.43
N LYS A 25 12.40 -8.62 -8.23
CA LYS A 25 11.72 -9.81 -7.70
C LYS A 25 10.24 -9.51 -7.41
N ALA A 26 9.94 -8.33 -6.86
CA ALA A 26 8.57 -7.86 -6.64
C ALA A 26 7.81 -7.64 -7.95
N ALA A 27 8.43 -7.02 -8.95
CA ALA A 27 7.84 -6.86 -10.27
C ALA A 27 7.48 -8.22 -10.91
N LEU A 28 8.32 -9.24 -10.70
CA LEU A 28 8.05 -10.60 -11.16
C LEU A 28 6.85 -11.24 -10.46
N LEU A 29 6.78 -11.16 -9.13
CA LEU A 29 5.63 -11.67 -8.38
C LEU A 29 4.34 -10.96 -8.79
N GLU A 30 4.37 -9.63 -8.94
CA GLU A 30 3.22 -8.84 -9.38
C GLU A 30 2.76 -9.24 -10.80
N ALA A 31 3.70 -9.44 -11.72
CA ALA A 31 3.38 -9.91 -13.07
C ALA A 31 2.77 -11.32 -13.06
N ILE A 32 3.28 -12.24 -12.23
CA ILE A 32 2.70 -13.60 -12.08
C ILE A 32 1.28 -13.52 -11.52
N LYS A 33 1.05 -12.66 -10.51
CA LYS A 33 -0.27 -12.44 -9.90
C LYS A 33 -1.29 -11.91 -10.92
N GLN A 34 -0.90 -10.95 -11.75
CA GLN A 34 -1.78 -10.36 -12.77
C GLN A 34 -2.05 -11.31 -13.93
N GLU A 35 -1.01 -12.02 -14.39
CA GLU A 35 -1.09 -12.88 -15.55
C GLU A 35 -1.56 -14.30 -15.25
N GLY A 36 -1.54 -14.76 -13.99
CA GLY A 36 -1.82 -16.16 -13.61
C GLY A 36 -0.95 -17.20 -14.33
N SER A 37 0.20 -16.79 -14.88
CA SER A 37 1.09 -17.63 -15.68
C SER A 37 2.49 -17.05 -15.69
N LEU A 38 3.47 -17.87 -15.26
CA LEU A 38 4.87 -17.49 -15.30
C LEU A 38 5.35 -17.18 -16.73
N ASN A 39 4.89 -17.95 -17.72
CA ASN A 39 5.26 -17.72 -19.12
C ASN A 39 4.76 -16.38 -19.65
N ARG A 40 3.52 -15.98 -19.31
CA ARG A 40 2.98 -14.66 -19.69
C ARG A 40 3.70 -13.54 -18.94
N ALA A 41 3.96 -13.72 -17.64
CA ALA A 41 4.73 -12.77 -16.84
C ALA A 41 6.13 -12.52 -17.44
N CYS A 42 6.85 -13.58 -17.84
CA CYS A 42 8.15 -13.46 -18.50
C CYS A 42 8.08 -12.66 -19.81
N LYS A 43 7.05 -12.91 -20.64
CA LYS A 43 6.84 -12.17 -21.89
C LYS A 43 6.53 -10.70 -21.64
N ASN A 44 5.66 -10.40 -20.68
CA ASN A 44 5.30 -9.03 -20.30
C ASN A 44 6.54 -8.25 -19.80
N MET A 45 7.35 -8.89 -18.96
CA MET A 45 8.58 -8.31 -18.41
C MET A 45 9.79 -8.33 -19.35
N GLN A 46 9.67 -8.95 -20.53
CA GLN A 46 10.77 -9.15 -21.49
C GLN A 46 12.00 -9.86 -20.89
N ILE A 47 11.78 -10.83 -19.99
CA ILE A 47 12.84 -11.65 -19.38
C ILE A 47 12.74 -13.11 -19.83
N SER A 48 13.87 -13.82 -19.82
CA SER A 48 13.87 -15.25 -20.12
C SER A 48 13.21 -16.04 -18.99
N TYR A 49 12.51 -17.13 -19.34
CA TYR A 49 11.92 -18.04 -18.35
C TYR A 49 12.97 -18.56 -17.36
N LYS A 50 14.17 -18.90 -17.86
CA LYS A 50 15.30 -19.34 -17.02
C LYS A 50 15.68 -18.29 -15.97
N HIS A 51 15.73 -17.02 -16.37
CA HIS A 51 16.03 -15.93 -15.44
C HIS A 51 14.94 -15.77 -14.39
N ALA A 52 13.66 -15.76 -14.80
CA ALA A 52 12.55 -15.69 -13.86
C ALA A 52 12.56 -16.85 -12.86
N TRP A 53 12.84 -18.07 -13.33
CA TRP A 53 12.91 -19.26 -12.48
C TRP A 53 14.05 -19.18 -11.45
N LEU A 54 15.22 -18.63 -11.83
CA LEU A 54 16.31 -18.37 -10.88
C LEU A 54 15.91 -17.36 -9.80
N LEU A 55 15.28 -16.25 -10.20
CA LEU A 55 14.80 -15.24 -9.24
C LEU A 55 13.79 -15.82 -8.24
N LEU A 56 12.87 -16.65 -8.73
CA LEU A 56 11.87 -17.32 -7.89
C LEU A 56 12.53 -18.29 -6.91
N LYS A 57 13.50 -19.07 -7.37
CA LYS A 57 14.26 -20.00 -6.51
C LYS A 57 15.00 -19.27 -5.40
N GLU A 58 15.64 -18.14 -5.71
CA GLU A 58 16.30 -17.31 -4.68
C GLU A 58 15.30 -16.79 -3.64
N ILE A 59 14.09 -16.41 -4.05
CA ILE A 59 13.04 -16.00 -3.10
C ILE A 59 12.64 -17.20 -2.22
N GLU A 60 12.41 -18.39 -2.79
CA GLU A 60 12.04 -19.59 -2.03
C GLU A 60 13.13 -20.01 -1.04
N GLU A 61 14.40 -19.97 -1.45
CA GLU A 61 15.56 -20.28 -0.61
C GLU A 61 15.63 -19.32 0.59
N SER A 62 15.58 -18.01 0.35
CA SER A 62 15.66 -17.03 1.44
C SER A 62 14.39 -16.94 2.29
N ALA A 63 13.21 -17.24 1.73
CA ALA A 63 11.94 -17.24 2.46
C ALA A 63 11.68 -18.53 3.27
N GLY A 64 12.39 -19.62 2.95
CA GLY A 64 12.29 -20.92 3.61
C GLY A 64 11.04 -21.73 3.27
N GLU A 65 10.20 -21.26 2.35
CA GLU A 65 8.90 -21.85 2.00
C GLU A 65 8.60 -21.66 0.51
N PRO A 66 7.78 -22.54 -0.11
CA PRO A 66 7.38 -22.40 -1.50
C PRO A 66 6.63 -21.09 -1.77
N ILE A 67 6.91 -20.46 -2.92
CA ILE A 67 6.26 -19.21 -3.32
C ILE A 67 5.27 -19.38 -4.49
N LEU A 68 5.27 -20.55 -5.14
CA LEU A 68 4.41 -20.85 -6.28
C LEU A 68 3.51 -22.06 -6.03
N ILE A 69 2.28 -21.96 -6.52
CA ILE A 69 1.33 -23.06 -6.68
C ILE A 69 1.25 -23.38 -8.17
N THR A 70 1.49 -24.65 -8.53
CA THR A 70 1.36 -25.12 -9.92
C THR A 70 0.18 -26.08 -10.07
N GLN A 71 -0.79 -25.73 -10.92
CA GLN A 71 -1.89 -26.63 -11.29
C GLN A 71 -1.61 -27.27 -12.65
N ARG A 72 -1.60 -28.62 -12.71
CA ARG A 72 -1.41 -29.40 -13.95
C ARG A 72 -2.75 -29.99 -14.42
N GLY A 73 -3.12 -29.76 -15.69
CA GLY A 73 -4.33 -30.33 -16.33
C GLY A 73 -5.61 -29.48 -16.18
N GLY A 74 -6.42 -29.37 -17.25
CA GLY A 74 -7.77 -28.77 -17.23
C GLY A 74 -7.90 -27.26 -17.48
N MET A 75 -9.14 -26.73 -17.41
CA MET A 75 -9.42 -25.28 -17.38
C MET A 75 -8.97 -24.74 -16.02
N GLY A 76 -7.81 -24.08 -15.97
CA GLY A 76 -7.13 -23.66 -14.73
C GLY A 76 -5.61 -23.87 -14.73
N GLN A 77 -5.04 -24.41 -15.83
CA GLN A 77 -3.58 -24.52 -15.98
C GLN A 77 -2.89 -23.17 -15.82
N GLY A 78 -1.94 -23.10 -14.89
CA GLY A 78 -1.25 -21.86 -14.59
C GLY A 78 -0.29 -21.97 -13.41
N THR A 79 0.36 -20.84 -13.14
CA THR A 79 1.26 -20.66 -12.01
C THR A 79 0.73 -19.49 -11.21
N SER A 80 0.37 -19.75 -9.94
CA SER A 80 -0.14 -18.74 -9.02
C SER A 80 0.82 -18.58 -7.84
N LEU A 81 0.73 -17.45 -7.16
CA LEU A 81 1.49 -17.22 -5.93
C LEU A 81 0.88 -17.97 -4.74
N THR A 82 1.72 -18.44 -3.81
CA THR A 82 1.27 -18.90 -2.49
C THR A 82 0.85 -17.70 -1.62
N GLU A 83 0.16 -17.96 -0.51
CA GLU A 83 -0.17 -16.94 0.48
C GLU A 83 1.08 -16.23 1.03
N LYS A 84 2.14 -16.99 1.28
CA LYS A 84 3.46 -16.46 1.68
C LYS A 84 3.99 -15.43 0.69
N ALA A 85 3.95 -15.75 -0.60
CA ALA A 85 4.42 -14.88 -1.66
C ALA A 85 3.55 -13.62 -1.83
N LEU A 86 2.24 -13.76 -1.63
CA LEU A 86 1.31 -12.62 -1.63
C LEU A 86 1.57 -11.67 -0.46
N ASN A 87 1.75 -12.21 0.75
CA ASN A 87 2.06 -11.41 1.93
C ASN A 87 3.41 -10.69 1.78
N LEU A 88 4.43 -11.38 1.27
CA LEU A 88 5.74 -10.79 1.00
C LEU A 88 5.68 -9.65 -0.03
N LEU A 89 4.90 -9.83 -1.10
CA LEU A 89 4.68 -8.79 -2.12
C LEU A 89 3.92 -7.58 -1.55
N GLU A 90 2.90 -7.83 -0.72
CA GLU A 90 2.14 -6.76 -0.05
C GLU A 90 3.02 -5.97 0.93
N GLU A 91 3.84 -6.66 1.71
CA GLU A 91 4.80 -6.05 2.63
C GLU A 91 5.80 -5.16 1.88
N TYR A 92 6.40 -5.69 0.80
CA TYR A 92 7.32 -4.92 -0.05
C TYR A 92 6.64 -3.67 -0.63
N ASN A 93 5.45 -3.82 -1.22
CA ASN A 93 4.70 -2.71 -1.81
C ASN A 93 4.33 -1.65 -0.77
N THR A 94 3.99 -2.06 0.45
CA THR A 94 3.68 -1.15 1.57
C THR A 94 4.89 -0.28 1.90
N TYR A 95 6.06 -0.88 2.13
CA TYR A 95 7.26 -0.12 2.44
C TYR A 95 7.75 0.72 1.26
N GLN A 96 7.66 0.20 0.03
CA GLN A 96 8.02 0.95 -1.17
C GLN A 96 7.15 2.20 -1.33
N ASN A 97 5.84 2.10 -1.04
CA ASN A 97 4.92 3.24 -1.09
C ASN A 97 5.28 4.31 -0.06
N VAL A 98 5.58 3.90 1.19
CA VAL A 98 6.03 4.82 2.24
C VAL A 98 7.31 5.52 1.81
N LEU A 99 8.33 4.77 1.38
CA LEU A 99 9.61 5.33 0.93
C LEU A 99 9.45 6.27 -0.28
N ASN A 100 8.58 5.93 -1.24
CA ASN A 100 8.32 6.78 -2.39
C ASN A 100 7.73 8.13 -1.94
N GLN A 101 6.68 8.12 -1.11
CA GLN A 101 6.02 9.34 -0.63
C GLN A 101 7.01 10.25 0.12
N THR A 102 7.84 9.63 0.96
CA THR A 102 8.91 10.29 1.68
C THR A 102 9.97 10.94 0.80
N VAL A 103 10.30 10.33 -0.34
CA VAL A 103 11.27 10.88 -1.30
C VAL A 103 10.69 12.08 -2.07
N TYR A 104 9.38 12.10 -2.29
CA TYR A 104 8.69 13.17 -3.02
C TYR A 104 8.34 14.38 -2.16
N ASP A 105 7.93 14.14 -0.91
CA ASP A 105 7.52 15.19 0.02
C ASP A 105 8.45 15.21 1.24
N LYS A 106 9.25 16.27 1.32
CA LYS A 106 10.20 16.48 2.42
C LYS A 106 9.53 16.64 3.79
N THR A 107 8.27 17.04 3.82
CA THR A 107 7.49 17.22 5.06
C THR A 107 6.76 15.94 5.47
N PHE A 108 6.65 14.93 4.59
CA PHE A 108 5.97 13.68 4.88
C PHE A 108 6.60 12.89 6.06
N TRP A 109 7.91 13.04 6.27
CA TRP A 109 8.59 12.48 7.45
C TRP A 109 8.01 12.99 8.78
N GLU A 110 7.54 14.24 8.83
CA GLU A 110 6.93 14.83 10.03
C GLU A 110 5.60 14.14 10.36
N ALA A 111 4.90 13.60 9.37
CA ALA A 111 3.64 12.89 9.54
C ALA A 111 3.81 11.40 9.90
N ILE A 112 4.81 10.71 9.34
CA ILE A 112 5.04 9.26 9.58
C ILE A 112 5.38 8.97 11.05
N GLY A 113 6.06 9.89 11.74
CA GLY A 113 6.52 9.71 13.13
C GLY A 113 5.49 10.01 14.22
N LEU A 114 4.31 10.54 13.87
CA LEU A 114 3.33 11.00 14.85
C LEU A 114 2.42 9.87 15.31
N LYS A 115 2.75 9.30 16.48
CA LYS A 115 1.83 8.43 17.20
C LYS A 115 0.73 9.27 17.84
N LEU A 116 -0.46 9.30 17.22
CA LEU A 116 -1.62 9.99 17.76
C LEU A 116 -2.20 9.21 18.96
N SER A 117 -2.59 9.93 20.03
CA SER A 117 -3.28 9.34 21.18
C SER A 117 -4.76 9.00 20.89
N ALA A 118 -5.29 9.53 19.79
CA ALA A 118 -6.64 9.26 19.32
C ALA A 118 -6.81 7.76 18.97
N ARG A 119 -7.77 7.12 19.66
CA ARG A 119 -7.99 5.68 19.60
C ARG A 119 -8.91 5.24 18.46
N ASN A 120 -9.76 6.15 17.98
CA ASN A 120 -10.70 5.85 16.92
C ASN A 120 -10.13 6.38 15.61
N GLN A 121 -9.71 5.47 14.73
CA GLN A 121 -9.14 5.79 13.42
C GLN A 121 -9.86 4.96 12.35
N MET A 122 -10.48 5.64 11.40
CA MET A 122 -11.35 4.99 10.41
C MET A 122 -10.94 5.44 9.01
N LYS A 123 -10.53 4.48 8.17
CA LYS A 123 -10.18 4.73 6.76
C LYS A 123 -11.45 4.98 5.96
N GLY A 124 -11.42 5.96 5.07
CA GLY A 124 -12.54 6.30 4.22
C GLY A 124 -12.15 7.12 3.00
N LYS A 125 -13.15 7.49 2.20
CA LYS A 125 -12.99 8.34 1.02
C LYS A 125 -13.80 9.60 1.13
N ILE A 126 -13.24 10.72 0.68
CA ILE A 126 -13.96 11.99 0.66
C ILE A 126 -14.99 11.98 -0.47
N ILE A 127 -16.25 12.22 -0.12
CA ILE A 127 -17.36 12.24 -1.07
C ILE A 127 -17.84 13.67 -1.36
N GLU A 128 -17.65 14.59 -0.43
CA GLU A 128 -18.12 15.97 -0.52
C GLU A 128 -17.26 16.92 0.32
N ILE A 129 -17.06 18.13 -0.19
CA ILE A 129 -16.34 19.22 0.47
C ILE A 129 -17.15 20.50 0.28
N GLU A 130 -17.62 21.09 1.38
CA GLU A 130 -18.29 22.38 1.40
C GLU A 130 -17.39 23.39 2.11
N LYS A 131 -16.97 24.47 1.43
CA LYS A 131 -16.13 25.52 2.00
C LYS A 131 -16.97 26.79 2.21
N GLU A 132 -17.20 27.18 3.45
CA GLU A 132 -18.05 28.33 3.80
C GLU A 132 -17.41 29.18 4.91
N GLY A 133 -17.18 30.46 4.64
CA GLY A 133 -16.52 31.36 5.58
C GLY A 133 -15.13 30.86 5.99
N LEU A 134 -14.93 30.69 7.30
CA LEU A 134 -13.67 30.22 7.94
C LEU A 134 -13.62 28.71 8.16
N ILE A 135 -14.70 27.99 7.84
CA ILE A 135 -14.78 26.54 8.07
C ILE A 135 -14.93 25.79 6.75
N SER A 136 -14.59 24.51 6.80
CA SER A 136 -14.84 23.55 5.73
C SER A 136 -15.47 22.31 6.34
N LYS A 137 -16.58 21.88 5.73
CA LYS A 137 -17.28 20.66 6.07
C LYS A 137 -16.89 19.58 5.06
N ILE A 138 -16.35 18.48 5.55
CA ILE A 138 -15.86 17.38 4.72
C ILE A 138 -16.67 16.13 5.07
N LYS A 139 -17.33 15.53 4.08
CA LYS A 139 -18.01 14.25 4.24
C LYS A 139 -17.12 13.11 3.76
N ILE A 140 -16.94 12.14 4.63
CA ILE A 140 -16.08 10.97 4.44
C ILE A 140 -16.96 9.73 4.48
N SER A 141 -16.96 8.94 3.42
CA SER A 141 -17.60 7.63 3.37
C SER A 141 -16.72 6.60 4.08
N ILE A 142 -17.28 5.95 5.11
CA ILE A 142 -16.67 4.89 5.91
C ILE A 142 -17.74 3.81 6.05
N GLU A 143 -17.72 2.79 5.19
CA GLU A 143 -18.83 1.83 5.09
C GLU A 143 -19.18 1.18 6.45
N PRO A 144 -20.47 1.11 6.82
CA PRO A 144 -21.67 1.52 6.07
C PRO A 144 -22.15 2.97 6.34
N ALA A 145 -21.32 3.81 6.95
CA ALA A 145 -21.68 5.15 7.41
C ALA A 145 -21.00 6.30 6.64
N ILE A 146 -21.40 7.53 6.97
CA ILE A 146 -20.73 8.76 6.54
C ILE A 146 -20.35 9.54 7.80
N ILE A 147 -19.10 9.97 7.89
CA ILE A 147 -18.61 10.86 8.94
C ILE A 147 -18.43 12.25 8.36
N THR A 148 -18.86 13.26 9.11
CA THR A 148 -18.65 14.67 8.75
C THR A 148 -17.59 15.26 9.67
N ALA A 149 -16.52 15.78 9.08
CA ALA A 149 -15.51 16.56 9.79
C ALA A 149 -15.71 18.04 9.50
N ILE A 150 -15.55 18.88 10.53
CA ILE A 150 -15.48 20.34 10.38
C ILE A 150 -14.06 20.74 10.75
N ILE A 151 -13.38 21.38 9.79
CA ILE A 151 -12.03 21.92 9.97
C ILE A 151 -12.00 23.37 9.52
N THR A 152 -10.92 24.09 9.80
CA THR A 152 -10.76 25.43 9.26
C THR A 152 -10.55 25.37 7.74
N LYS A 153 -10.98 26.42 7.04
CA LYS A 153 -10.78 26.53 5.60
C LYS A 153 -9.29 26.49 5.23
N GLU A 154 -8.46 27.15 6.03
CA GLU A 154 -7.01 27.18 5.86
C GLU A 154 -6.40 25.78 5.97
N ALA A 155 -6.88 24.93 6.90
CA ALA A 155 -6.42 23.55 7.02
C ALA A 155 -6.84 22.70 5.81
N ALA A 156 -8.09 22.85 5.35
CA ALA A 156 -8.57 22.14 4.16
C ALA A 156 -7.79 22.53 2.90
N ASP A 157 -7.44 23.81 2.76
CA ASP A 157 -6.65 24.34 1.64
C ASP A 157 -5.18 23.88 1.73
N ALA A 158 -4.57 23.92 2.92
CA ALA A 158 -3.19 23.48 3.13
C ALA A 158 -2.99 21.97 2.88
N MET A 159 -4.01 21.16 3.19
CA MET A 159 -4.01 19.72 2.93
C MET A 159 -4.35 19.34 1.47
N ASP A 160 -4.66 20.32 0.61
CA ASP A 160 -5.05 20.11 -0.81
C ASP A 160 -6.14 19.04 -0.99
N ILE A 161 -7.12 19.04 -0.08
CA ILE A 161 -8.14 18.01 0.02
C ILE A 161 -9.07 18.03 -1.20
N LYS A 162 -9.23 16.87 -1.85
CA LYS A 162 -10.07 16.67 -3.03
C LYS A 162 -11.10 15.57 -2.85
N LYS A 163 -12.15 15.64 -3.67
CA LYS A 163 -13.13 14.57 -3.79
C LYS A 163 -12.42 13.30 -4.28
N ASN A 164 -12.79 12.16 -3.69
CA ASN A 164 -12.21 10.83 -3.86
C ASN A 164 -10.84 10.58 -3.19
N ASP A 165 -10.28 11.55 -2.46
CA ASP A 165 -9.07 11.31 -1.69
C ASP A 165 -9.30 10.23 -0.62
N SER A 166 -8.29 9.38 -0.45
CA SER A 166 -8.27 8.38 0.63
C SER A 166 -7.72 9.03 1.90
N VAL A 167 -8.51 8.99 2.97
CA VAL A 167 -8.20 9.66 4.24
C VAL A 167 -8.48 8.77 5.44
N VAL A 168 -7.96 9.17 6.60
CA VAL A 168 -8.27 8.56 7.89
C VAL A 168 -9.01 9.58 8.74
N ALA A 169 -10.26 9.30 9.10
CA ALA A 169 -10.97 10.06 10.11
C ALA A 169 -10.41 9.68 11.49
N VAL A 170 -9.90 10.65 12.22
CA VAL A 170 -9.29 10.47 13.55
C VAL A 170 -10.18 11.14 14.58
N VAL A 171 -10.67 10.36 15.56
CA VAL A 171 -11.52 10.86 16.65
C VAL A 171 -10.90 10.50 18.00
N LYS A 172 -10.73 11.49 18.88
CA LYS A 172 -10.22 11.25 20.22
C LYS A 172 -11.26 10.48 21.04
N ALA A 173 -10.82 9.52 21.85
CA ALA A 173 -11.73 8.67 22.63
C ALA A 173 -12.66 9.48 23.55
N THR A 174 -12.18 10.60 24.07
CA THR A 174 -12.92 11.47 24.99
C THR A 174 -14.00 12.32 24.32
N GLU A 175 -14.11 12.29 22.98
CA GLU A 175 -15.12 13.05 22.21
C GLU A 175 -16.26 12.16 21.70
N VAL A 176 -16.19 10.84 21.94
CA VAL A 176 -17.25 9.89 21.54
C VAL A 176 -18.30 9.78 22.65
N MET A 177 -19.57 9.91 22.28
CA MET A 177 -20.71 9.73 23.18
C MET A 177 -21.34 8.34 22.99
N ILE A 178 -21.95 7.79 24.05
CA ILE A 178 -22.67 6.51 24.02
C ILE A 178 -24.14 6.78 24.34
N GLY A 179 -25.04 6.30 23.48
CA GLY A 179 -26.47 6.20 23.75
C GLY A 179 -26.87 4.74 23.89
N LYS A 180 -27.76 4.43 24.84
CA LYS A 180 -28.35 3.09 25.02
C LYS A 180 -29.87 3.22 24.93
N GLU A 181 -30.50 2.39 24.12
CA GLU A 181 -31.96 2.24 24.09
C GLU A 181 -32.41 1.42 25.33
N GLU A 182 -33.48 1.85 25.99
CA GLU A 182 -34.13 1.08 27.07
C GLU A 182 -35.04 -0.01 26.51
#